data_AF-A0A1I3LHY4-F1
#
_entry.id   AF-A0A1I3LHY4-F1
#
_cell.length_a   1.000
_cell.length_b   1.000
_cell.length_c   1.000
_cell.angle_alpha   90.00
_cell.angle_beta   90.00
_cell.angle_gamma   90.00
#
_symmetry.space_group_name_H-M   'P 1'
#
loop_
_entity.id
_entity.type
_entity.pdbx_description
1 polymer ?
#
loop_
_entity_poly.entity_id
_entity_poly.type
_entity_poly.pdbx_seq_one_letter_code
_entity_poly.pdbx_strand_id
1 'polypeptide(L)'
;MSRTSELESPKASGDFLEGEIVERIDGLEYVGDRTATWHDAKTTAVLEADRSLPFYGVVLLEPETPVEIKGCQIRTSNGSRSTRGRFYVKRDPHEQLLEAAGMYLFVVYLPRPGLPQVARAVVPATIVDELLAGRWYDVGGSRSENEVAKLAWPHVIATDSVDETRGERA
;
A
#
# COMPACT_ATOMS: atom_id res chain seq x y z
N MET A 1 -24.63 -11.80 -17.84
CA MET A 1 -23.79 -10.60 -18.06
C MET A 1 -22.79 -10.54 -16.92
N SER A 2 -21.49 -10.57 -17.24
CA SER A 2 -20.40 -10.76 -16.27
C SER A 2 -20.11 -9.45 -15.52
N ARG A 3 -20.40 -9.38 -14.22
CA ARG A 3 -20.05 -8.26 -13.31
C ARG A 3 -18.55 -8.21 -12.98
N THR A 4 -17.70 -8.57 -13.92
CA THR A 4 -16.23 -8.54 -13.78
C THR A 4 -15.65 -7.25 -14.38
N SER A 5 -16.49 -6.40 -15.00
CA SER A 5 -16.06 -5.22 -15.77
C SER A 5 -16.00 -3.90 -14.98
N GLU A 6 -16.22 -3.91 -13.66
CA GLU A 6 -16.25 -2.68 -12.83
C GLU A 6 -15.00 -2.49 -11.95
N LEU A 7 -13.90 -3.20 -12.23
CA LEU A 7 -12.59 -2.70 -11.80
C LEU A 7 -12.09 -1.74 -12.88
N GLU A 8 -12.55 -0.50 -12.75
CA GLU A 8 -11.96 0.68 -13.37
C GLU A 8 -10.43 0.66 -13.16
N SER A 9 -9.69 1.30 -14.09
CA SER A 9 -8.23 1.23 -14.23
C SER A 9 -7.41 1.08 -12.91
N PRO A 10 -6.19 0.51 -12.93
CA PRO A 10 -5.36 0.38 -11.72
C PRO A 10 -5.22 1.68 -10.90
N LYS A 11 -5.27 2.84 -11.56
CA LYS A 11 -5.30 4.15 -10.90
C LYS A 11 -6.60 4.39 -10.14
N ALA A 12 -7.76 4.19 -10.77
CA ALA A 12 -9.06 4.33 -10.10
C ALA A 12 -9.20 3.40 -8.89
N SER A 13 -8.67 2.17 -8.98
CA SER A 13 -8.62 1.25 -7.84
C SER A 13 -7.69 1.74 -6.71
N GLY A 14 -6.60 2.44 -7.04
CA GLY A 14 -5.70 3.08 -6.08
C GLY A 14 -6.37 4.25 -5.38
N ASP A 15 -6.86 5.21 -6.16
CA ASP A 15 -7.52 6.43 -5.65
C ASP A 15 -8.72 6.08 -4.74
N PHE A 16 -9.52 5.06 -5.09
CA PHE A 16 -10.62 4.57 -4.22
C PHE A 16 -10.11 3.99 -2.91
N LEU A 17 -9.05 3.18 -2.96
CA LEU A 17 -8.48 2.51 -1.79
C LEU A 17 -7.87 3.53 -0.83
N GLU A 18 -7.16 4.53 -1.35
CA GLU A 18 -6.57 5.63 -0.56
C GLU A 18 -7.65 6.40 0.19
N GLY A 19 -8.72 6.82 -0.50
CA GLY A 19 -9.85 7.51 0.13
C GLY A 19 -10.50 6.68 1.24
N GLU A 20 -10.73 5.39 0.97
CA GLU A 20 -11.36 4.50 1.94
C GLU A 20 -10.48 4.23 3.18
N ILE A 21 -9.15 4.18 3.02
CA ILE A 21 -8.21 4.04 4.13
C ILE A 21 -8.20 5.28 5.02
N VAL A 22 -8.12 6.47 4.43
CA VAL A 22 -8.11 7.73 5.18
C VAL A 22 -9.42 7.91 5.95
N GLU A 23 -10.56 7.54 5.36
CA GLU A 23 -11.86 7.61 6.05
C GLU A 23 -11.98 6.63 7.23
N ARG A 24 -11.27 5.49 7.20
CA ARG A 24 -11.42 4.44 8.23
C ARG A 24 -10.42 4.51 9.37
N ILE A 25 -9.27 5.15 9.16
CA ILE A 25 -8.21 5.21 10.15
C ILE A 25 -8.26 6.60 10.77
N ASP A 26 -8.86 6.67 11.96
CA ASP A 26 -8.82 7.87 12.78
C ASP A 26 -7.36 8.30 12.98
N GLY A 27 -7.08 9.58 12.75
CA GLY A 27 -5.72 10.11 12.85
C GLY A 27 -4.93 10.13 11.55
N LEU A 28 -5.52 9.76 10.40
CA LEU A 28 -4.95 10.05 9.07
C LEU A 28 -5.71 11.20 8.39
N GLU A 29 -4.97 12.04 7.67
CA GLU A 29 -5.49 13.07 6.77
C GLU A 29 -4.94 12.85 5.37
N TYR A 30 -5.82 12.94 4.36
CA TYR A 30 -5.45 12.81 2.96
C TYR A 30 -4.58 13.98 2.50
N VAL A 31 -3.50 13.66 1.79
CA VAL A 31 -2.62 14.63 1.14
C VAL A 31 -2.69 14.40 -0.37
N GLY A 32 -3.29 15.34 -1.10
CA GLY A 32 -3.39 15.23 -2.55
C GLY A 32 -2.13 15.67 -3.29
N ASP A 33 -2.01 15.23 -4.55
CA ASP A 33 -0.89 15.49 -5.47
C ASP A 33 -0.47 16.97 -5.62
N ARG A 34 -1.37 17.92 -5.34
CA ARG A 34 -1.07 19.37 -5.37
C ARG A 34 -0.24 19.84 -4.18
N THR A 35 -0.23 19.07 -3.11
CA THR A 35 0.48 19.35 -1.85
C THR A 35 1.77 18.54 -1.78
N ALA A 36 1.69 17.24 -2.06
CA ALA A 36 2.84 16.35 -2.13
C ALA A 36 2.57 15.25 -3.16
N THR A 37 3.60 14.86 -3.92
CA THR A 37 3.50 13.82 -4.97
C THR A 37 4.12 12.49 -4.55
N TRP A 38 4.45 12.34 -3.26
CA TRP A 38 5.27 11.25 -2.74
C TRP A 38 4.72 10.58 -1.47
N HIS A 39 3.63 11.10 -0.92
CA HIS A 39 2.85 10.48 0.14
C HIS A 39 1.37 10.82 -0.03
N ASP A 40 0.50 9.90 0.34
CA ASP A 40 -0.96 10.00 0.15
C ASP A 40 -1.68 10.50 1.41
N ALA A 41 -1.02 10.43 2.56
CA ALA A 41 -1.59 10.85 3.84
C ALA A 41 -0.52 11.34 4.82
N LYS A 42 -0.98 12.01 5.88
CA LYS A 42 -0.17 12.30 7.06
C LYS A 42 -0.95 12.00 8.33
N THR A 43 -0.26 11.69 9.43
CA THR A 43 -0.91 11.56 10.72
C THR A 43 -1.33 12.94 11.27
N THR A 44 -2.50 13.03 11.90
CA THR A 44 -3.00 14.27 12.54
C THR A 44 -2.92 14.24 14.06
N ALA A 45 -2.71 13.06 14.62
CA ALA A 45 -2.52 12.80 16.03
C ALA A 45 -1.50 11.65 16.19
N VAL A 46 -1.16 11.31 17.43
CA VAL A 46 -0.40 10.09 17.69
C VAL A 46 -1.22 8.90 17.22
N LEU A 47 -0.67 8.11 16.30
CA LEU A 47 -1.28 6.87 15.83
C LEU A 47 -0.59 5.69 16.51
N GLU A 48 -1.39 4.82 17.13
CA GLU A 48 -0.91 3.64 17.84
C GLU A 48 -1.28 2.36 17.09
N ALA A 49 -0.47 1.32 17.26
CA ALA A 49 -0.78 0.02 16.67
C ALA A 49 -2.00 -0.62 17.35
N ASP A 50 -2.87 -1.22 16.55
CA ASP A 50 -3.92 -2.11 17.05
C ASP A 50 -4.06 -3.38 16.19
N ARG A 51 -5.00 -4.27 16.55
CA ARG A 51 -5.18 -5.56 15.85
C ARG A 51 -5.61 -5.41 14.39
N SER A 52 -6.25 -4.30 14.04
CA SER A 52 -6.74 -3.95 12.71
C SER A 52 -5.75 -3.11 11.89
N LEU A 53 -4.75 -2.52 12.55
CA LEU A 53 -3.66 -1.74 11.96
C LEU A 53 -2.34 -2.05 12.70
N PRO A 54 -1.74 -3.23 12.47
CA PRO A 54 -0.48 -3.59 13.11
C PRO A 54 0.68 -2.76 12.55
N PHE A 55 1.62 -2.42 13.43
CA PHE A 55 2.86 -1.75 13.06
C PHE A 55 4.02 -2.74 13.14
N TYR A 56 4.96 -2.65 12.21
CA TYR A 56 6.17 -3.47 12.21
C TYR A 56 7.41 -2.60 12.24
N GLY A 57 8.25 -2.76 13.26
CA GLY A 57 9.49 -2.01 13.45
C GLY A 57 9.31 -0.61 14.05
N VAL A 58 8.09 -0.23 14.40
CA VAL A 58 7.74 1.01 15.09
C VAL A 58 6.59 0.76 16.06
N VAL A 59 6.50 1.55 17.13
CA VAL A 59 5.49 1.37 18.20
C VAL A 59 4.35 2.40 18.10
N LEU A 60 4.67 3.62 17.69
CA LEU A 60 3.73 4.74 17.49
C LEU A 60 4.21 5.63 16.35
N LEU A 61 3.31 6.36 15.72
CA LEU A 61 3.63 7.44 14.78
C LEU A 61 3.30 8.78 15.44
N GLU A 62 4.22 9.73 15.37
CA GLU A 62 3.99 11.11 15.83
C GLU A 62 3.01 11.82 14.89
N PRO A 63 2.32 12.90 15.32
CA PRO A 63 1.58 13.77 14.41
C PRO A 63 2.47 14.31 13.29
N GLU A 64 1.88 14.61 12.14
CA GLU A 64 2.54 15.11 10.92
C GLU A 64 3.55 14.12 10.30
N THR A 65 3.51 12.84 10.67
CA THR A 65 4.29 11.78 10.03
C THR A 65 3.73 11.50 8.64
N PRO A 66 4.53 11.62 7.56
CA PRO A 66 4.08 11.30 6.20
C PRO A 66 3.86 9.79 6.02
N VAL A 67 2.78 9.43 5.31
CA VAL A 67 2.36 8.06 5.06
C VAL A 67 2.07 7.86 3.57
N GLU A 68 2.84 7.00 2.92
CA GLU A 68 2.59 6.53 1.55
C GLU A 68 1.71 5.28 1.59
N ILE A 69 0.58 5.29 0.89
CA ILE A 69 -0.37 4.18 0.87
C ILE A 69 -0.08 3.30 -0.36
N LYS A 70 0.02 1.98 -0.14
CA LYS A 70 0.25 1.03 -1.24
C LYS A 70 -0.69 -0.17 -1.14
N GLY A 71 -1.58 -0.27 -2.11
CA GLY A 71 -2.49 -1.39 -2.28
C GLY A 71 -1.96 -2.47 -3.22
N CYS A 72 -2.25 -3.74 -2.92
CA CYS A 72 -2.12 -4.83 -3.89
C CYS A 72 -3.22 -5.89 -3.72
N GLN A 73 -3.54 -6.59 -4.81
CA GLN A 73 -4.47 -7.73 -4.76
C GLN A 73 -3.88 -8.87 -3.92
N ILE A 74 -4.72 -9.64 -3.23
CA ILE A 74 -4.27 -10.84 -2.50
C ILE A 74 -3.46 -11.80 -3.40
N ARG A 75 -3.95 -11.99 -4.63
CA ARG A 75 -3.30 -12.76 -5.68
C ARG A 75 -3.51 -12.09 -7.02
N THR A 76 -2.52 -12.22 -7.89
CA THR A 76 -2.56 -11.82 -9.30
C THR A 76 -2.46 -13.07 -10.17
N SER A 77 -3.19 -13.09 -11.29
CA SER A 77 -3.06 -14.13 -12.31
C SER A 77 -2.05 -13.71 -13.37
N ASN A 78 -1.15 -14.61 -13.77
CA ASN A 78 -0.29 -14.44 -14.94
C ASN A 78 -0.59 -15.49 -16.02
N GLY A 79 -1.87 -15.76 -16.26
CA GLY A 79 -2.33 -16.81 -17.16
C GLY A 79 -2.73 -18.05 -16.37
N SER A 80 -1.96 -19.13 -16.47
CA SER A 80 -2.27 -20.42 -15.81
C SER A 80 -1.79 -20.52 -14.36
N ARG A 81 -1.00 -19.55 -13.87
CA ARG A 81 -0.51 -19.53 -12.48
C ARG A 81 -1.07 -18.33 -11.73
N SER A 82 -1.30 -18.53 -10.44
CA SER A 82 -1.65 -17.48 -9.49
C SER A 82 -0.46 -17.22 -8.59
N THR A 83 -0.06 -15.96 -8.47
CA THR A 83 1.01 -15.52 -7.57
C THR A 83 0.45 -14.53 -6.55
N ARG A 84 1.10 -14.41 -5.40
CA ARG A 84 0.78 -13.36 -4.42
C ARG A 84 0.97 -11.98 -5.06
N GLY A 85 0.07 -11.05 -4.73
CA GLY A 85 0.18 -9.68 -5.22
C GLY A 85 1.45 -8.99 -4.75
N ARG A 86 1.80 -7.92 -5.45
CA ARG A 86 3.01 -7.15 -5.21
C ARG A 86 2.68 -5.67 -5.11
N PHE A 87 3.24 -5.01 -4.12
CA PHE A 87 3.30 -3.56 -4.04
C PHE A 87 4.27 -3.04 -5.10
N TYR A 88 3.90 -1.94 -5.73
CA TYR A 88 4.72 -1.27 -6.74
C TYR A 88 5.26 0.02 -6.14
N VAL A 89 6.57 0.08 -5.95
CA VAL A 89 7.25 1.20 -5.31
C VAL A 89 8.06 1.96 -6.35
N LYS A 90 7.93 3.28 -6.35
CA LYS A 90 8.71 4.18 -7.21
C LYS A 90 9.91 4.70 -6.44
N ARG A 91 11.04 4.90 -7.13
CA ARG A 91 12.31 5.29 -6.50
C ARG A 91 12.22 6.68 -5.88
N ASP A 92 11.84 7.70 -6.65
CA ASP A 92 11.89 9.10 -6.19
C ASP A 92 10.94 9.39 -5.01
N PRO A 93 9.69 8.87 -4.97
CA PRO A 93 8.85 8.96 -3.77
C PRO A 93 9.43 8.22 -2.57
N HIS A 94 10.05 7.06 -2.78
CA HIS A 94 10.63 6.29 -1.69
C HIS A 94 11.81 7.02 -1.03
N GLU A 95 12.67 7.65 -1.82
CA GLU A 95 13.79 8.44 -1.30
C GLU A 95 13.31 9.64 -0.48
N GLN A 96 12.25 10.33 -0.92
CA GLN A 96 11.63 11.42 -0.14
C GLN A 96 11.01 10.92 1.17
N LEU A 97 10.36 9.75 1.13
CA LEU A 97 9.82 9.12 2.33
C LEU A 97 10.93 8.73 3.31
N LEU A 98 12.10 8.29 2.83
CA LEU A 98 13.28 8.03 3.67
C LEU A 98 13.81 9.31 4.32
N GLU A 99 13.96 10.39 3.55
CA GLU A 99 14.43 11.68 4.06
C GLU A 99 13.49 12.25 5.14
N ALA A 100 12.19 12.07 4.96
CA ALA A 100 11.17 12.53 5.89
C ALA A 100 10.91 11.58 7.07
N ALA A 101 11.68 10.48 7.21
CA ALA A 101 11.41 9.41 8.18
C ALA A 101 9.96 8.88 8.14
N GLY A 102 9.38 8.86 6.94
CA GLY A 102 7.99 8.51 6.69
C GLY A 102 7.72 7.01 6.70
N MET A 103 6.44 6.69 6.52
CA MET A 103 5.90 5.35 6.71
C MET A 103 5.19 4.87 5.44
N TYR A 104 5.20 3.56 5.21
CA TYR A 104 4.28 2.92 4.28
C TYR A 104 3.07 2.37 5.04
N LEU A 105 1.89 2.57 4.49
CA LEU A 105 0.69 1.83 4.85
C LEU A 105 0.36 0.84 3.71
N PHE A 106 0.71 -0.41 3.92
CA PHE A 106 0.48 -1.49 2.96
C PHE A 106 -0.90 -2.10 3.15
N VAL A 107 -1.63 -2.31 2.05
CA VAL A 107 -2.97 -2.91 2.07
C VAL A 107 -3.09 -4.05 1.07
N VAL A 108 -3.56 -5.19 1.55
CA VAL A 108 -3.93 -6.33 0.71
C VAL A 108 -5.44 -6.37 0.58
N TYR A 109 -5.94 -6.43 -0.66
CA TYR A 109 -7.38 -6.40 -0.94
C TYR A 109 -7.84 -7.54 -1.87
N LEU A 110 -9.14 -7.83 -1.83
CA LEU A 110 -9.80 -8.73 -2.77
C LEU A 110 -10.25 -7.96 -4.02
N PRO A 111 -9.97 -8.43 -5.25
CA PRO A 111 -10.33 -7.74 -6.48
C PRO A 111 -11.82 -7.92 -6.83
N ARG A 112 -12.70 -7.33 -6.01
CA ARG A 112 -14.17 -7.33 -6.17
C ARG A 112 -14.73 -5.97 -5.73
N PRO A 113 -16.00 -5.63 -6.04
CA PRO A 113 -16.56 -4.32 -5.71
C PRO A 113 -16.36 -3.93 -4.24
N GLY A 114 -15.97 -2.68 -4.01
CA GLY A 114 -15.62 -2.14 -2.69
C GLY A 114 -14.22 -2.51 -2.18
N LEU A 115 -13.39 -3.17 -3.00
CA LEU A 115 -12.01 -3.58 -2.71
C LEU A 115 -11.77 -4.06 -1.26
N PRO A 116 -12.48 -5.11 -0.79
CA PRO A 116 -12.43 -5.50 0.61
C PRO A 116 -11.00 -5.75 1.09
N GLN A 117 -10.58 -4.97 2.08
CA GLN A 117 -9.27 -5.07 2.69
C GLN A 117 -9.20 -6.32 3.59
N VAL A 118 -8.23 -7.19 3.32
CA VAL A 118 -8.01 -8.45 4.04
C VAL A 118 -6.79 -8.42 4.94
N ALA A 119 -5.88 -7.46 4.74
CA ALA A 119 -4.80 -7.16 5.67
C ALA A 119 -4.26 -5.75 5.46
N ARG A 120 -3.68 -5.18 6.52
CA ARG A 120 -2.97 -3.91 6.52
C ARG A 120 -1.71 -3.99 7.38
N ALA A 121 -0.75 -3.12 7.12
CA ALA A 121 0.41 -2.94 7.98
C ALA A 121 1.04 -1.56 7.80
N VAL A 122 1.47 -0.94 8.90
CA VAL A 122 2.33 0.24 8.87
C VAL A 122 3.79 -0.21 9.04
N VAL A 123 4.66 0.26 8.15
CA VAL A 123 6.08 -0.12 8.10
C VAL A 123 6.94 1.12 7.81
N PRO A 124 7.99 1.41 8.59
CA PRO A 124 8.95 2.46 8.29
C PRO A 124 9.56 2.34 6.90
N ALA A 125 9.78 3.47 6.23
CA ALA A 125 10.44 3.49 4.93
C ALA A 125 11.84 2.85 4.98
N THR A 126 12.56 2.97 6.11
CA THR A 126 13.88 2.36 6.31
C THR A 126 13.85 0.83 6.25
N ILE A 127 12.84 0.19 6.84
CA ILE A 127 12.66 -1.27 6.73
C ILE A 127 12.28 -1.65 5.30
N VAL A 128 11.44 -0.84 4.65
CA VAL A 128 11.08 -1.09 3.25
C VAL A 128 12.31 -0.96 2.34
N ASP A 129 13.20 0.00 2.57
CA ASP A 129 14.45 0.16 1.80
C ASP A 129 15.32 -1.09 1.86
N GLU A 130 15.51 -1.67 3.05
CA GLU A 130 16.22 -2.95 3.22
C GLU A 130 15.56 -4.08 2.43
N LEU A 131 14.23 -4.14 2.41
CA LEU A 131 13.47 -5.13 1.64
C LEU A 131 13.57 -4.90 0.13
N LEU A 132 13.77 -3.66 -0.31
CA LEU A 132 13.91 -3.27 -1.73
C LEU A 132 15.35 -3.36 -2.23
N ALA A 133 16.35 -3.52 -1.35
CA ALA A 133 17.75 -3.64 -1.72
C ALA A 133 17.97 -4.71 -2.82
N GLY A 134 18.57 -4.28 -3.94
CA GLY A 134 18.84 -5.13 -5.10
C GLY A 134 17.62 -5.51 -5.95
N ARG A 135 16.45 -4.88 -5.74
CA ARG A 135 15.19 -5.18 -6.48
C ARG A 135 14.76 -4.09 -7.46
N TRP A 136 15.49 -2.98 -7.50
CA TRP A 136 15.20 -1.87 -8.39
C TRP A 136 15.51 -2.21 -9.85
N TYR A 137 14.66 -1.74 -10.76
CA TYR A 137 14.84 -1.93 -12.19
C TYR A 137 14.29 -0.75 -12.98
N ASP A 138 14.97 -0.44 -14.08
CA ASP A 138 14.56 0.62 -14.99
C ASP A 138 13.27 0.24 -15.73
N VAL A 139 12.35 1.20 -15.84
CA VAL A 139 11.08 1.03 -16.58
C VAL A 139 11.02 1.79 -17.89
N GLY A 140 12.10 2.45 -18.31
CA GLY A 140 12.33 3.05 -19.63
C GLY A 140 11.09 3.50 -20.41
N GLY A 141 10.78 4.80 -20.41
CA GLY A 141 9.69 5.36 -21.22
C GLY A 141 9.27 6.77 -20.78
N SER A 142 8.30 7.37 -21.46
CA SER A 142 7.72 8.70 -21.16
C SER A 142 6.85 8.73 -19.88
N ARG A 143 7.03 7.78 -18.96
CA ARG A 143 6.40 7.80 -17.65
C ARG A 143 7.19 8.75 -16.76
N SER A 144 6.56 9.34 -15.74
CA SER A 144 7.20 10.29 -14.82
C SER A 144 8.36 9.71 -14.01
N GLU A 145 8.66 8.41 -14.12
CA GLU A 145 9.59 7.67 -13.25
C GLU A 145 10.53 6.79 -14.08
N ASN A 146 11.80 6.76 -13.69
CA ASN A 146 12.82 5.97 -14.38
C ASN A 146 13.06 4.60 -13.72
N GLU A 147 12.92 4.49 -12.40
CA GLU A 147 13.29 3.30 -11.62
C GLU A 147 12.20 2.89 -10.62
N VAL A 148 11.90 1.59 -10.56
CA VAL A 148 10.85 1.05 -9.68
C VAL A 148 11.23 -0.31 -9.10
N ALA A 149 10.52 -0.74 -8.06
CA ALA A 149 10.65 -2.06 -7.48
C ALA A 149 9.28 -2.70 -7.21
N LYS A 150 9.27 -4.03 -7.08
CA LYS A 150 8.07 -4.80 -6.73
C LYS A 150 8.32 -5.67 -5.52
N LEU A 151 7.48 -5.51 -4.50
CA LEU A 151 7.57 -6.25 -3.25
C LEU A 151 6.33 -7.12 -3.05
N ALA A 152 6.49 -8.45 -3.02
CA ALA A 152 5.35 -9.32 -2.75
C ALA A 152 4.84 -9.11 -1.32
N TRP A 153 3.53 -9.03 -1.12
CA TRP A 153 2.95 -8.69 0.17
C TRP A 153 3.44 -9.51 1.39
N PRO A 154 3.83 -10.79 1.27
CA PRO A 154 4.30 -11.54 2.44
C PRO A 154 5.66 -11.09 2.99
N HIS A 155 6.37 -10.20 2.30
CA HIS A 155 7.59 -9.62 2.85
C HIS A 155 7.31 -8.59 3.95
N VAL A 156 6.09 -8.04 3.99
CA VAL A 156 5.71 -6.96 4.92
C VAL A 156 4.46 -7.30 5.76
N ILE A 157 3.70 -8.30 5.36
CA ILE A 157 2.49 -8.77 6.06
C ILE A 157 2.61 -10.27 6.32
N ALA A 158 2.50 -10.67 7.59
CA ALA A 158 2.54 -12.07 7.98
C ALA A 158 1.38 -12.85 7.35
N THR A 159 1.64 -14.04 6.81
CA THR A 159 0.66 -14.78 5.99
C THR A 159 -0.55 -15.28 6.78
N ASP A 160 -0.36 -15.55 8.05
CA ASP A 160 -1.40 -15.94 9.02
C ASP A 160 -2.30 -14.77 9.44
N SER A 161 -1.86 -13.52 9.23
CA SER A 161 -2.67 -12.32 9.46
C SER A 161 -3.64 -11.99 8.32
N VAL A 162 -3.52 -12.66 7.18
CA VAL A 162 -4.38 -12.43 6.01
C VAL A 162 -5.59 -13.35 6.07
N ASP A 163 -6.77 -12.75 6.25
CA ASP A 163 -8.03 -13.49 6.19
C ASP A 163 -8.44 -13.76 4.73
N GLU A 164 -7.97 -14.87 4.16
CA GLU A 164 -8.37 -15.32 2.83
C GLU A 164 -9.87 -15.73 2.77
N THR A 165 -10.48 -16.08 3.93
CA THR A 165 -11.87 -16.56 4.04
C THR A 165 -12.92 -15.45 4.06
N ARG A 166 -12.51 -14.21 4.34
CA ARG A 166 -13.33 -13.01 4.13
C ARG A 166 -13.84 -12.89 2.68
N GLY A 167 -13.25 -13.65 1.75
CA GLY A 167 -13.67 -13.78 0.35
C GLY A 167 -14.87 -14.71 0.10
N GLU A 168 -15.22 -15.62 1.00
CA GLU A 168 -16.24 -16.67 0.75
C GLU A 168 -17.63 -16.35 1.27
N ARG A 169 -17.78 -15.29 2.07
CA ARG A 169 -19.08 -14.84 2.60
C ARG A 169 -19.45 -13.46 2.06
N ALA A 170 -19.87 -13.42 0.80
CA ALA A 170 -20.66 -12.33 0.21
C ALA A 170 -21.55 -12.90 -0.89
#